data_AF-A0A6A9V0F4-F1
#
_entry.id   AF-A0A6A9V0F4-F1
#
_cell.length_a   1.000
_cell.length_b   1.000
_cell.length_c   1.000
_cell.angle_alpha   90.00
_cell.angle_beta   90.00
_cell.angle_gamma   90.00
#
_symmetry.space_group_name_H-M   'P 1'
#
loop_
_entity.id
_entity.type
_entity.pdbx_description
1 polymer ?
#
loop_
_entity_poly.entity_id
_entity_poly.type
_entity_poly.pdbx_seq_one_letter_code
_entity_poly.pdbx_strand_id
1 'polypeptide(L)' 'MDIWERIRHARDKALEAERTERRRLADADTRALQDAASVRLATRQAVREALDDILDETSDPEAS' A
#
# COMPACT_ATOMS: atom_id res chain seq x y z
N MET A 1 -17.94 10.96 10.70
CA MET A 1 -17.20 9.93 9.96
C MET A 1 -17.39 8.62 10.67
N ASP A 2 -18.09 7.69 10.03
CA ASP A 2 -18.40 6.36 10.57
C ASP A 2 -17.12 5.49 10.65
N ILE A 3 -17.15 4.43 11.46
CA ILE A 3 -16.02 3.50 11.62
C ILE A 3 -15.61 2.91 10.27
N TRP A 4 -16.57 2.57 9.41
CA TRP A 4 -16.32 2.05 8.07
C TRP A 4 -15.62 3.07 7.17
N GLU A 5 -16.04 4.34 7.22
CA GLU A 5 -15.35 5.41 6.49
C GLU A 5 -13.91 5.58 6.98
N ARG A 6 -13.64 5.37 8.28
CA ARG A 6 -12.28 5.46 8.84
C ARG A 6 -11.40 4.33 8.38
N ILE A 7 -11.96 3.13 8.23
CA ILE A 7 -11.26 1.96 7.69
C ILE A 7 -10.96 2.18 6.20
N ARG A 8 -11.92 2.64 5.40
CA ARG A 8 -11.67 3.01 3.99
C ARG A 8 -10.57 4.07 3.86
N HIS A 9 -10.60 5.12 4.67
CA HIS A 9 -9.55 6.14 4.67
C HIS A 9 -8.16 5.58 5.03
N ALA A 10 -8.09 4.62 5.95
CA ALA A 10 -6.84 3.96 6.29
C ALA A 10 -6.32 3.09 5.14
N ARG A 11 -7.21 2.41 4.42
CA ARG A 11 -6.90 1.61 3.24
C ARG A 11 -6.40 2.47 2.09
N ASP A 12 -7.07 3.59 1.81
CA ASP A 12 -6.65 4.51 0.75
C ASP A 12 -5.27 5.09 1.04
N LYS A 13 -4.96 5.40 2.31
CA LYS A 13 -3.60 5.77 2.74
C LYS A 13 -2.59 4.65 2.56
N ALA A 14 -2.97 3.40 2.84
CA ALA A 14 -2.10 2.25 2.61
C ALA A 14 -1.79 2.11 1.10
N LEU A 15 -2.79 2.30 0.24
CA LEU A 15 -2.67 2.29 -1.22
C LEU A 15 -1.73 3.39 -1.75
N GLU A 16 -1.87 4.63 -1.25
CA GLU A 16 -0.96 5.74 -1.61
C GLU A 16 0.48 5.47 -1.17
N ALA A 17 0.67 4.91 0.02
CA ALA A 17 1.99 4.52 0.52
C ALA A 17 2.57 3.39 -0.34
N GLU A 18 1.78 2.39 -0.69
CA GLU A 18 2.16 1.29 -1.58
C GLU A 18 2.66 1.81 -2.94
N ARG A 19 1.90 2.71 -3.57
CA ARG A 19 2.30 3.38 -4.83
C ARG A 19 3.61 4.16 -4.69
N THR A 20 3.85 4.75 -3.52
CA THR A 20 5.09 5.47 -3.24
C THR A 20 6.28 4.53 -3.09
N GLU A 21 6.13 3.38 -2.42
CA GLU A 21 7.21 2.40 -2.33
C GLU A 21 7.50 1.73 -3.67
N ARG A 22 6.48 1.50 -4.53
CA ARG A 22 6.71 1.05 -5.92
C ARG A 22 7.59 2.02 -6.70
N ARG A 23 7.31 3.33 -6.62
CA ARG A 23 8.14 4.36 -7.25
C ARG A 23 9.56 4.35 -6.71
N ARG A 24 9.73 4.28 -5.39
CA ARG A 24 11.07 4.16 -4.77
C ARG A 24 11.82 2.92 -5.19
N LEU A 25 11.13 1.80 -5.41
CA LEU A 25 11.75 0.57 -5.91
C LEU A 25 12.22 0.74 -7.36
N ALA A 26 11.41 1.40 -8.20
CA ALA A 26 11.78 1.72 -9.59
C ALA A 26 12.95 2.72 -9.67
N ASP A 27 13.00 3.68 -8.76
CA ASP A 27 14.04 4.73 -8.70
C ASP A 27 15.30 4.30 -7.94
N ALA A 28 15.30 3.12 -7.29
CA ALA A 28 16.41 2.69 -6.44
C ALA A 28 17.64 2.29 -7.26
N ASP A 29 18.73 3.03 -7.06
CA ASP A 29 20.02 2.90 -7.74
C ASP A 29 21.00 1.94 -7.04
N THR A 30 20.69 1.51 -5.82
CA THR A 30 21.48 0.56 -5.06
C THR A 30 20.64 -0.59 -4.54
N ARG A 31 21.28 -1.76 -4.38
CA ARG A 31 20.63 -2.96 -3.83
C ARG A 31 20.06 -2.73 -2.43
N ALA A 32 20.76 -1.98 -1.58
CA ALA A 32 20.27 -1.66 -0.25
C ALA A 32 18.96 -0.83 -0.29
N LEU A 33 18.85 0.11 -1.23
CA LEU A 33 17.61 0.89 -1.42
C LEU A 33 16.49 0.02 -2.00
N GLN A 34 16.81 -0.87 -2.94
CA GLN A 34 15.84 -1.83 -3.50
C GLN A 34 15.29 -2.77 -2.42
N ASP A 35 16.16 -3.34 -1.58
CA ASP A 35 15.78 -4.25 -0.49
C ASP A 35 14.87 -3.52 0.52
N ALA A 36 15.27 -2.31 0.92
CA ALA A 36 14.48 -1.50 1.85
C ALA A 36 13.12 -1.09 1.27
N ALA A 37 13.07 -0.71 -0.01
CA ALA A 37 11.82 -0.38 -0.71
C ALA A 37 10.92 -1.62 -0.85
N SER A 38 11.49 -2.79 -1.14
CA SER A 38 10.75 -4.05 -1.28
C SER A 38 10.09 -4.48 0.03
N VAL A 39 10.80 -4.41 1.16
CA VAL A 39 10.23 -4.72 2.49
C VAL A 39 9.09 -3.76 2.84
N ARG A 40 9.26 -2.47 2.57
CA ARG A 40 8.20 -1.48 2.80
C ARG A 40 7.01 -1.75 1.90
N LEU A 41 7.23 -2.01 0.62
CA LEU A 41 6.17 -2.34 -0.34
C LEU A 41 5.34 -3.54 0.13
N ALA A 42 6.00 -4.66 0.48
CA ALA A 42 5.33 -5.86 0.98
C ALA A 42 4.50 -5.59 2.23
N THR A 43 5.04 -4.78 3.17
CA THR A 43 4.31 -4.38 4.37
C THR A 43 3.06 -3.56 4.04
N ARG A 44 3.14 -2.64 3.07
CA ARG A 44 1.99 -1.81 2.66
C ARG A 44 0.92 -2.64 1.95
N GLN A 45 1.34 -3.57 1.10
CA GLN A 45 0.44 -4.53 0.43
C GLN A 45 -0.34 -5.35 1.45
N ALA A 46 0.35 -5.96 2.43
CA ALA A 46 -0.28 -6.77 3.46
C ALA A 46 -1.31 -5.97 4.29
N VAL A 47 -1.01 -4.72 4.63
CA VAL A 47 -1.95 -3.85 5.36
C VAL A 47 -3.15 -3.48 4.49
N ARG A 48 -2.95 -3.15 3.21
CA ARG A 48 -4.04 -2.86 2.28
C ARG A 48 -4.96 -4.07 2.14
N GLU A 49 -4.39 -5.25 1.91
CA GLU A 49 -5.12 -6.52 1.77
C GLU A 49 -5.93 -6.85 3.02
N ALA A 50 -5.34 -6.70 4.21
CA ALA A 50 -6.08 -6.90 5.46
C ALA A 50 -7.26 -5.91 5.62
N LEU A 51 -7.14 -4.68 5.11
CA LEU A 51 -8.22 -3.69 5.17
C LEU A 51 -9.29 -3.94 4.10
N ASP A 52 -8.89 -4.38 2.90
CA ASP A 52 -9.76 -4.87 1.84
C ASP A 52 -10.64 -6.02 2.36
N ASP A 53 -10.03 -7.01 3.01
CA ASP A 53 -10.72 -8.15 3.64
C ASP A 53 -11.72 -7.72 4.71
N ILE A 54 -11.38 -6.75 5.57
CA ILE A 54 -12.28 -6.22 6.61
C ILE A 54 -13.47 -5.49 5.99
N LEU A 55 -13.26 -4.82 4.86
CA LEU A 55 -14.28 -4.04 4.16
C LEU A 55 -15.13 -4.89 3.21
N ASP A 56 -14.71 -6.12 2.90
CA ASP A 56 -15.24 -6.91 1.78
C ASP A 56 -15.17 -6.12 0.45
N GLU A 57 -14.08 -5.35 0.27
CA GLU A 57 -13.82 -4.49 -0.89
C GLU A 57 -12.51 -4.95 -1.56
N THR A 58 -12.30 -4.61 -2.83
CA THR A 58 -11.03 -4.88 -3.53
C THR A 58 -10.44 -3.56 -4.02
N SER A 59 -9.25 -3.24 -3.53
CA SER A 59 -8.49 -2.09 -4.00
C SER A 59 -7.52 -2.50 -5.09
N ASP A 60 -7.71 -1.96 -6.29
CA ASP A 60 -6.77 -2.16 -7.39
C ASP A 60 -5.58 -1.18 -7.25
N PRO A 61 -4.35 -1.67 -7.01
CA PRO A 61 -3.17 -0.81 -6.94
C PRO A 61 -2.82 -0.12 -8.26
N GLU A 62 -3.31 -0.63 -9.40
CA GLU A 62 -3.02 -0.15 -10.76
C GLU A 62 -4.19 0.62 -11.40
N ALA A 63 -5.38 0.63 -10.78
CA ALA A 63 -6.48 1.48 -11.20
C ALA A 63 -6.07 2.96 -11.08
N SER A 64 -5.89 3.58 -12.25
CA SER A 64 -5.47 4.98 -12.44
C SER A 64 -6.60 5.96 -12.14
#